data_AF-A0A838FIX5-F1
#
_entry.id   AF-A0A838FIX5-F1
#
_cell.length_a   1.000
_cell.length_b   1.000
_cell.length_c   1.000
_cell.angle_alpha   90.00
_cell.angle_beta   90.00
_cell.angle_gamma   90.00
#
_symmetry.space_group_name_H-M   'P 1'
#
loop_
_entity.id
_entity.type
_entity.pdbx_description
1 polymer ?
#
loop_
_entity_poly.entity_id
_entity_poly.type
_entity_poly.pdbx_seq_one_letter_code
_entity_poly.pdbx_strand_id
1 'polypeptide(L)'
;MQVPSDEVAELESRQEPRLVRALEMVAPGTAFREGLDHILNARTGALISVGDTEELSFLYSGGIRLDIDYTPALLYQVAKMDGAIVLSPNATKIAWANVQLMPDPTISSMETGTRHRTAERVSKQTEALVVAISQRRAVVSLYLDG
;
A
#
# COMPACT_ATOMS: atom_id res chain seq x y z
N MET A 1 -33.96 -2.21 -26.60
CA MET A 1 -32.56 -1.85 -26.26
C MET A 1 -32.49 -1.79 -24.75
N GLN A 2 -32.22 -2.92 -24.12
CA GLN A 2 -32.30 -3.07 -22.66
C GLN A 2 -31.35 -4.19 -22.25
N VAL A 3 -30.06 -3.87 -22.23
CA VAL A 3 -29.00 -4.68 -21.60
C VAL A 3 -27.95 -3.70 -21.07
N PRO A 4 -28.13 -3.17 -19.85
CA PRO A 4 -26.95 -2.82 -19.04
C PRO A 4 -27.06 -3.26 -17.57
N SER A 5 -28.16 -3.87 -17.12
CA SER A 5 -28.37 -4.22 -15.71
C SER A 5 -27.67 -5.51 -15.27
N ASP A 6 -27.63 -6.51 -16.16
CA ASP A 6 -27.17 -7.85 -15.79
C ASP A 6 -25.63 -7.94 -15.75
N GLU A 7 -24.92 -7.21 -16.62
CA GLU A 7 -23.45 -7.14 -16.59
C GLU A 7 -22.94 -6.43 -15.32
N VAL A 8 -23.65 -5.40 -14.84
CA VAL A 8 -23.27 -4.66 -13.62
C VAL A 8 -23.48 -5.53 -12.39
N ALA A 9 -24.60 -6.27 -12.32
CA ALA A 9 -24.87 -7.22 -11.24
C ALA A 9 -23.87 -8.39 -11.21
N GLU A 10 -23.41 -8.85 -12.37
CA GLU A 10 -22.40 -9.91 -12.49
C GLU A 10 -21.00 -9.40 -12.08
N LEU A 11 -20.67 -8.14 -12.36
CA LEU A 11 -19.46 -7.47 -11.87
C LEU A 11 -19.49 -7.29 -10.34
N GLU A 12 -20.63 -6.89 -9.77
CA GLU A 12 -20.82 -6.72 -8.32
C GLU A 12 -20.64 -8.04 -7.54
N SER A 13 -21.04 -9.17 -8.12
CA SER A 13 -20.84 -10.50 -7.50
C SER A 13 -19.39 -11.01 -7.52
N ARG A 14 -18.51 -10.39 -8.32
CA ARG A 14 -17.13 -10.84 -8.58
C ARG A 14 -16.06 -9.98 -7.94
N GLN A 15 -16.40 -8.80 -7.44
CA GLN A 15 -15.43 -7.95 -6.78
C GLN A 15 -15.25 -8.39 -5.33
N GLU A 16 -14.09 -8.96 -5.02
CA GLU A 16 -13.72 -9.25 -3.63
C GLU A 16 -13.78 -7.94 -2.81
N PRO A 17 -14.51 -7.90 -1.68
CA PRO A 17 -14.72 -6.67 -0.90
C PRO A 17 -13.42 -5.94 -0.52
N ARG A 18 -12.32 -6.67 -0.37
CA ARG A 18 -10.99 -6.12 -0.07
C ARG A 18 -10.40 -5.36 -1.26
N LEU A 19 -10.53 -5.89 -2.48
CA LEU A 19 -10.05 -5.23 -3.69
C LEU A 19 -10.80 -3.92 -3.94
N VAL A 20 -12.13 -3.92 -3.79
CA VAL A 20 -12.93 -2.70 -3.93
C VAL A 20 -12.46 -1.64 -2.94
N ARG A 21 -12.34 -2.00 -1.67
CA ARG A 21 -11.87 -1.08 -0.63
C ARG A 21 -10.47 -0.54 -0.90
N ALA A 22 -9.56 -1.39 -1.38
CA ALA A 22 -8.21 -0.96 -1.76
C ALA A 22 -8.24 0.06 -2.90
N LEU A 23 -9.04 -0.20 -3.94
CA LEU A 23 -9.20 0.70 -5.08
C LEU A 23 -9.86 2.03 -4.68
N GLU A 24 -10.90 1.99 -3.84
CA GLU A 24 -11.52 3.18 -3.26
C GLU A 24 -10.51 4.02 -2.48
N MET A 25 -9.66 3.40 -1.68
CA MET A 25 -8.65 4.10 -0.88
C MET A 25 -7.66 4.88 -1.74
N VAL A 26 -7.28 4.34 -2.91
CA VAL A 26 -6.33 4.99 -3.83
C VAL A 26 -6.99 5.71 -5.01
N ALA A 27 -8.32 5.84 -4.99
CA ALA A 27 -9.06 6.52 -6.04
C ALA A 27 -8.71 8.02 -6.09
N PRO A 28 -8.74 8.65 -7.27
CA PRO A 28 -8.58 10.10 -7.39
C PRO A 28 -9.55 10.86 -6.48
N GLY A 29 -9.04 11.88 -5.79
CA GLY A 29 -9.81 12.68 -4.85
C GLY A 29 -9.71 12.22 -3.39
N THR A 30 -9.11 11.06 -3.11
CA THR A 30 -8.78 10.68 -1.73
C THR A 30 -7.49 11.35 -1.26
N ALA A 31 -7.42 11.62 0.05
CA ALA A 31 -6.19 12.13 0.67
C ALA A 31 -5.02 11.15 0.50
N PHE A 32 -5.29 9.83 0.57
CA PHE A 32 -4.24 8.84 0.36
C PHE A 32 -3.67 8.92 -1.06
N ARG A 33 -4.54 8.99 -2.08
CA ARG A 33 -4.12 9.16 -3.47
C ARG A 33 -3.32 10.43 -3.70
N GLU A 34 -3.74 11.55 -3.13
CA GLU A 34 -2.99 12.82 -3.20
C GLU A 34 -1.56 12.67 -2.64
N GLY A 35 -1.42 11.98 -1.50
CA GLY A 35 -0.10 11.69 -0.92
C GLY A 35 0.76 10.78 -1.81
N LEU A 36 0.18 9.77 -2.46
CA LEU A 36 0.88 8.93 -3.42
C LEU A 36 1.34 9.73 -4.65
N ASP A 37 0.48 10.63 -5.16
CA ASP A 37 0.82 11.50 -6.29
C ASP A 37 1.95 12.47 -5.95
N HIS A 38 2.01 13.01 -4.72
CA HIS A 38 3.15 13.83 -4.27
C HIS A 38 4.47 13.05 -4.33
N ILE A 39 4.50 11.80 -3.87
CA ILE A 39 5.68 10.94 -3.91
C ILE A 39 6.08 10.65 -5.37
N LEU A 40 5.08 10.30 -6.19
CA LEU A 40 5.25 9.99 -7.62
C LEU A 40 5.85 11.17 -8.39
N ASN A 41 5.28 12.37 -8.21
CA ASN A 41 5.69 13.61 -8.89
C ASN A 41 7.08 14.07 -8.44
N ALA A 42 7.43 13.84 -7.17
CA ALA A 42 8.78 14.09 -6.65
C ALA A 42 9.81 13.06 -7.14
N ARG A 43 9.41 12.06 -7.95
CA ARG A 43 10.26 10.96 -8.42
C ARG A 43 11.00 10.28 -7.26
N THR A 44 10.27 10.07 -6.17
CA THR A 44 10.77 9.35 -4.98
C THR A 44 10.16 7.95 -4.98
N GLY A 45 10.90 6.96 -4.47
CA GLY A 45 10.34 5.63 -4.25
C GLY A 45 9.65 5.56 -2.89
N ALA A 46 8.65 4.68 -2.73
CA ALA A 46 8.04 4.43 -1.44
C ALA A 46 7.54 3.00 -1.34
N LEU A 47 7.60 2.41 -0.14
CA LEU A 47 6.95 1.17 0.22
C LEU A 47 5.99 1.48 1.38
N ILE A 48 4.69 1.28 1.18
CA ILE A 48 3.68 1.67 2.16
C ILE A 48 2.82 0.43 2.44
N SER A 49 2.69 0.04 3.70
CA SER A 49 1.77 -1.00 4.14
C SER A 49 0.58 -0.36 4.85
N VAL A 50 -0.63 -0.78 4.52
CA VAL A 50 -1.88 -0.32 5.13
C VAL A 50 -2.57 -1.52 5.74
N GLY A 51 -2.64 -1.58 7.06
CA GLY A 51 -3.16 -2.73 7.77
C GLY A 51 -3.11 -2.56 9.28
N ASP A 52 -3.45 -3.62 10.01
CA ASP A 52 -3.36 -3.61 11.47
C ASP A 52 -1.88 -3.60 11.88
N THR A 53 -1.49 -2.56 12.62
CA THR A 53 -0.09 -2.36 13.01
C THR A 53 0.42 -3.40 13.99
N GLU A 54 -0.47 -3.99 14.80
CA GLU A 54 -0.11 -5.05 15.73
C GLU A 54 0.10 -6.36 14.98
N GLU A 55 -0.81 -6.70 14.06
CA GLU A 55 -0.69 -7.90 13.21
C GLU A 55 0.54 -7.83 12.31
N LEU A 56 0.91 -6.64 11.84
CA LEU A 56 2.09 -6.45 10.99
C LEU A 56 3.41 -6.37 11.79
N SER A 57 3.36 -6.19 13.12
CA SER A 57 4.54 -5.85 13.93
C SER A 57 5.66 -6.89 13.88
N PHE A 58 5.33 -8.17 13.70
CA PHE A 58 6.32 -9.24 13.60
C PHE A 58 7.22 -9.14 12.34
N LEU A 59 6.78 -8.39 11.33
CA LEU A 59 7.56 -8.11 10.12
C LEU A 59 8.56 -6.97 10.29
N TYR A 60 8.47 -6.21 11.38
CA TYR A 60 9.23 -4.97 11.51
C TYR A 60 10.64 -5.23 12.01
N SER A 61 11.61 -4.68 11.30
CA SER A 61 12.98 -4.53 11.77
C SER A 61 13.34 -3.05 11.83
N GLY A 62 13.64 -2.58 13.04
CA GLY A 62 13.92 -1.17 13.32
C GLY A 62 12.73 -0.24 13.07
N GLY A 63 13.01 0.96 12.58
CA GLY A 63 12.03 2.01 12.33
C GLY A 63 11.68 2.87 13.53
N ILE A 64 10.84 3.87 13.27
CA ILE A 64 10.42 4.89 14.24
C ILE A 64 8.89 4.84 14.33
N ARG A 65 8.37 4.63 15.53
CA ARG A 65 6.95 4.79 15.82
C ARG A 65 6.60 6.28 15.83
N LEU A 66 5.68 6.70 14.97
CA LEU A 66 5.21 8.07 14.87
C LEU A 66 3.84 8.23 15.54
N ASP A 67 2.87 7.37 15.18
CA ASP A 67 1.49 7.41 15.67
C ASP A 67 0.83 8.80 15.55
N ILE A 68 0.99 9.41 14.37
CA ILE A 68 0.47 10.75 14.04
C ILE A 68 -0.67 10.66 13.03
N ASP A 69 -1.54 11.67 13.04
CA ASP A 69 -2.62 11.76 12.06
C ASP A 69 -2.09 11.93 10.64
N TYR A 70 -2.76 11.24 9.71
CA TYR A 70 -2.38 11.25 8.31
C TYR A 70 -2.67 12.60 7.67
N THR A 71 -1.69 13.12 6.92
CA THR A 71 -1.92 14.13 5.89
C THR A 71 -1.09 13.79 4.64
N PRO A 72 -1.53 14.19 3.44
CA PRO A 72 -0.76 13.99 2.20
C PRO A 72 0.66 14.56 2.30
N ALA A 73 0.80 15.74 2.94
CA ALA A 73 2.08 16.41 3.14
C ALA A 73 3.00 15.62 4.07
N LEU A 74 2.47 15.09 5.19
CA LEU A 74 3.25 14.26 6.11
C LEU A 74 3.69 12.95 5.47
N LEU A 75 2.80 12.27 4.75
CA LEU A 75 3.17 11.06 4.01
C LEU A 75 4.34 11.34 3.07
N TYR A 76 4.26 12.43 2.30
CA TYR A 76 5.34 12.84 1.40
C TYR A 76 6.66 13.12 2.13
N GLN A 77 6.65 13.80 3.28
CA GLN A 77 7.89 14.05 4.03
C GLN A 77 8.50 12.76 4.56
N VAL A 78 7.68 11.88 5.13
CA VAL A 78 8.14 10.60 5.68
C VAL A 78 8.66 9.68 4.58
N ALA A 79 8.06 9.70 3.38
CA ALA A 79 8.49 8.91 2.22
C ALA A 79 9.87 9.30 1.66
N LYS A 80 10.47 10.39 2.12
CA LYS A 80 11.86 10.74 1.81
C LYS A 80 12.87 9.89 2.59
N MET A 81 12.44 9.27 3.68
CA MET A 81 13.25 8.32 4.43
C MET A 81 13.33 6.99 3.66
N ASP A 82 14.38 6.21 3.94
CA ASP A 82 14.46 4.84 3.45
C ASP A 82 13.44 3.94 4.15
N GLY A 83 13.31 2.70 3.68
CA GLY A 83 12.45 1.69 4.27
C GLY A 83 10.97 1.81 3.89
N ALA A 84 10.12 1.29 4.77
CA ALA A 84 8.68 1.24 4.62
C ALA A 84 7.97 2.18 5.60
N ILE A 85 6.78 2.62 5.19
CA ILE A 85 5.82 3.36 6.00
C ILE A 85 4.67 2.42 6.31
N VAL A 86 4.20 2.44 7.55
CA VAL A 86 3.00 1.69 7.95
C VAL A 86 1.91 2.68 8.31
N LEU A 87 0.77 2.54 7.65
CA LEU A 87 -0.45 3.27 7.94
C LEU A 87 -1.45 2.37 8.67
N SER A 88 -2.35 2.99 9.43
CA SER A 88 -3.49 2.30 10.03
C SER A 88 -4.41 1.68 8.95
N PRO A 89 -5.31 0.73 9.29
CA PRO A 89 -6.17 0.05 8.30
C PRO A 89 -7.03 0.96 7.41
N ASN A 90 -7.31 2.18 7.86
CA ASN A 90 -8.11 3.18 7.13
C ASN A 90 -7.24 4.33 6.57
N ALA A 91 -5.91 4.19 6.60
CA ALA A 91 -4.96 5.24 6.22
C ALA A 91 -5.17 6.59 6.94
N THR A 92 -5.72 6.56 8.16
CA THR A 92 -5.98 7.77 8.96
C THR A 92 -4.80 8.19 9.83
N LYS A 93 -3.82 7.29 10.03
CA LYS A 93 -2.63 7.55 10.82
C LYS A 93 -1.38 7.00 10.13
N ILE A 94 -0.27 7.70 10.28
CA ILE A 94 1.07 7.21 10.00
C ILE A 94 1.61 6.60 11.29
N ALA A 95 1.55 5.28 11.39
CA ALA A 95 1.91 4.56 12.61
C ALA A 95 3.43 4.42 12.74
N TRP A 96 4.09 4.02 11.65
CA TRP A 96 5.54 3.79 11.62
C TRP A 96 6.17 4.32 10.35
N ALA A 97 7.45 4.67 10.45
CA ALA A 97 8.29 5.10 9.35
C ALA A 97 9.67 4.44 9.42
N ASN A 98 10.35 4.38 8.28
CA ASN A 98 11.71 3.82 8.16
C ASN A 98 11.83 2.40 8.72
N VAL A 99 10.76 1.62 8.57
CA VAL A 99 10.72 0.22 8.97
C VAL A 99 11.30 -0.63 7.86
N GLN A 100 12.19 -1.56 8.18
CA GLN A 100 12.55 -2.62 7.24
C GLN A 100 11.56 -3.77 7.39
N LEU A 101 10.70 -3.98 6.38
CA LEU A 101 9.77 -5.12 6.36
C LEU A 101 10.53 -6.40 6.00
N MET A 102 10.41 -7.41 6.86
CA MET A 102 11.07 -8.72 6.75
C MET A 102 10.04 -9.85 6.58
N PRO A 103 9.37 -9.96 5.41
CA PRO A 103 8.50 -11.10 5.14
C PRO A 103 9.30 -12.39 4.97
N ASP A 104 8.62 -13.52 5.09
CA ASP A 104 9.20 -14.86 4.92
C ASP A 104 9.90 -14.96 3.55
N PRO A 105 11.22 -15.23 3.53
CA PRO A 105 11.98 -15.28 2.30
C PRO A 105 11.58 -16.45 1.38
N THR A 106 10.88 -17.46 1.89
CA THR A 106 10.41 -18.65 1.15
C THR A 106 9.17 -18.38 0.30
N ILE A 107 8.44 -17.29 0.56
CA ILE A 107 7.29 -16.87 -0.24
C ILE A 107 7.77 -16.51 -1.66
N SER A 108 7.16 -17.16 -2.65
CA SER A 108 7.49 -16.93 -4.06
C SER A 108 7.05 -15.53 -4.50
N SER A 109 7.87 -14.91 -5.34
CA SER A 109 7.63 -13.58 -5.87
C SER A 109 8.06 -13.55 -7.33
N MET A 110 7.19 -13.05 -8.19
CA MET A 110 7.46 -12.86 -9.62
C MET A 110 7.97 -11.45 -9.93
N GLU A 111 7.97 -10.58 -8.92
CA GLU A 111 8.41 -9.21 -9.04
C GLU A 111 9.92 -9.03 -9.16
N THR A 112 10.31 -7.89 -9.74
CA THR A 112 11.72 -7.51 -9.90
C THR A 112 12.08 -6.33 -9.00
N GLY A 113 13.22 -6.43 -8.32
CA GLY A 113 13.69 -5.43 -7.36
C GLY A 113 13.21 -5.68 -5.93
N THR A 114 14.04 -5.26 -4.97
CA THR A 114 13.81 -5.56 -3.55
C THR A 114 12.46 -5.03 -3.04
N ARG A 115 12.08 -3.82 -3.44
CA ARG A 115 10.84 -3.17 -3.00
C ARG A 115 9.58 -3.91 -3.45
N HIS A 116 9.46 -4.22 -4.75
CA HIS A 116 8.29 -4.90 -5.29
C HIS A 116 8.20 -6.34 -4.78
N ARG A 117 9.34 -7.04 -4.67
CA ARG A 117 9.38 -8.38 -4.05
C ARG A 117 8.94 -8.37 -2.60
N THR A 118 9.38 -7.38 -1.81
CA THR A 118 8.91 -7.23 -0.42
C THR A 118 7.42 -6.93 -0.40
N ALA A 119 6.92 -6.06 -1.28
CA ALA A 119 5.51 -5.72 -1.34
C ALA A 119 4.62 -6.95 -1.60
N GLU A 120 4.93 -7.73 -2.65
CA GLU A 120 4.21 -8.96 -3.01
C GLU A 120 4.27 -10.01 -1.89
N ARG A 121 5.41 -10.14 -1.20
CA ARG A 121 5.52 -11.12 -0.11
C ARG A 121 4.76 -10.70 1.13
N VAL A 122 4.81 -9.42 1.49
CA VAL A 122 4.05 -8.90 2.63
C VAL A 122 2.55 -9.05 2.36
N SER A 123 2.07 -8.74 1.16
CA SER A 123 0.66 -8.92 0.80
C SER A 123 0.21 -10.38 0.74
N LYS A 124 1.11 -11.34 0.48
CA LYS A 124 0.79 -12.78 0.56
C LYS A 124 0.80 -13.33 1.98
N GLN A 125 1.71 -12.81 2.82
CA GLN A 125 1.87 -13.28 4.19
C GLN A 125 0.84 -12.69 5.16
N THR A 126 0.24 -11.57 4.77
CA THR A 126 -0.66 -10.77 5.60
C THR A 126 -1.86 -10.34 4.79
N GLU A 127 -2.89 -9.81 5.44
CA GLU A 127 -4.07 -9.26 4.76
C GLU A 127 -3.94 -7.76 4.43
N ALA A 128 -2.73 -7.21 4.55
CA ALA A 128 -2.49 -5.79 4.36
C ALA A 128 -2.42 -5.40 2.88
N LEU A 129 -2.96 -4.23 2.56
CA LEU A 129 -2.71 -3.58 1.28
C LEU A 129 -1.27 -3.05 1.28
N VAL A 130 -0.47 -3.45 0.30
CA VAL A 130 0.90 -2.95 0.17
C VAL A 130 1.05 -2.17 -1.13
N VAL A 131 1.51 -0.93 -1.02
CA VAL A 131 1.72 -0.01 -2.14
C VAL A 131 3.22 0.15 -2.37
N ALA A 132 3.67 -0.09 -3.59
CA ALA A 132 5.04 0.18 -4.02
C ALA A 132 5.06 1.26 -5.10
N ILE A 133 5.85 2.31 -4.87
CA ILE A 133 6.12 3.34 -5.86
C ILE A 133 7.52 3.15 -6.42
N SER A 134 7.59 2.98 -7.74
CA SER A 134 8.85 2.84 -8.46
C SER A 134 9.41 4.20 -8.86
N GLN A 135 10.59 4.53 -8.32
CA GLN A 135 11.29 5.77 -8.60
C GLN A 135 11.57 5.98 -10.10
N ARG A 136 11.85 4.90 -10.83
CA ARG A 136 12.22 4.95 -12.25
C ARG A 136 11.03 4.88 -13.19
N ARG A 137 9.99 4.13 -12.82
CA ARG A 137 8.86 3.84 -13.71
C ARG A 137 7.73 4.87 -13.58
N ALA A 138 7.72 5.68 -12.51
CA ALA A 138 6.60 6.56 -12.19
C ALA A 138 5.25 5.82 -12.21
N VAL A 139 5.26 4.62 -11.61
CA VAL A 139 4.07 3.76 -11.45
C VAL A 139 3.84 3.49 -9.97
N VAL A 140 2.57 3.54 -9.58
CA VAL A 140 2.06 3.07 -8.29
C VAL A 140 1.55 1.64 -8.49
N SER A 141 2.15 0.68 -7.79
CA SER A 141 1.73 -0.72 -7.78
C SER A 141 1.02 -1.03 -6.46
N LEU A 142 -0.14 -1.68 -6.54
CA LEU A 142 -0.88 -2.18 -5.39
C LEU A 142 -0.74 -3.70 -5.35
N TYR A 143 -0.49 -4.24 -4.17
CA TYR A 143 -0.42 -5.66 -3.89
C TYR A 143 -1.45 -6.01 -2.82
N LEU A 144 -2.27 -7.01 -3.10
CA LEU A 144 -3.33 -7.50 -2.23
C LEU A 144 -3.42 -9.01 -2.45
N ASP A 145 -3.20 -9.80 -1.41
CA ASP A 145 -3.21 -11.28 -1.46
C ASP A 145 -2.20 -11.92 -2.46
N GLY A 146 -1.31 -11.12 -3.07
CA GLY A 146 -0.23 -11.54 -3.96
C GLY A 146 -0.28 -10.90 -5.31
#